data_AF-A0A7N4V5Z3-F1
#
_entry.id   AF-A0A7N4V5Z3-F1
#
_cell.length_a   1.000
_cell.length_b   1.000
_cell.length_c   1.000
_cell.angle_alpha   90.00
_cell.angle_beta   90.00
_cell.angle_gamma   90.00
#
_symmetry.space_group_name_H-M   'P 1'
#
loop_
_entity.id
_entity.type
_entity.pdbx_description
1 polymer ?
#
loop_
_entity_poly.entity_id
_entity_poly.type
_entity_poly.pdbx_seq_one_letter_code
_entity_poly.pdbx_strand_id
1 'polypeptide(L)'
;MEARASAQIMWTADEIAHLCYTHYSTRLPKQGKPEPDREWTLLAAVVKVNSTAGGSGDPRDKSSQVTKEVVSMGTGTKCIGLSKMRKSGQWAHQRQWA
;
A
#
# COMPACT_ATOMS: atom_id res chain seq x y z
N MET A 1 0.46 17.64 -30.51
CA MET A 1 1.77 17.73 -29.85
C MET A 1 1.50 17.99 -28.38
N GLU A 2 1.25 16.93 -27.62
CA GLU A 2 0.79 17.03 -26.23
C GLU A 2 2.02 17.00 -25.33
N ALA A 3 2.35 18.17 -24.78
CA ALA A 3 3.43 18.31 -23.81
C ALA A 3 3.00 17.59 -22.53
N ARG A 4 3.48 16.34 -22.35
CA ARG A 4 3.33 15.61 -21.09
C ARG A 4 4.07 16.40 -20.02
N ALA A 5 3.31 16.96 -19.09
CA ALA A 5 3.81 17.70 -17.95
C ALA A 5 4.91 16.91 -17.24
N SER A 6 6.06 17.56 -17.07
CA SER A 6 7.10 17.18 -16.13
C SER A 6 6.53 17.16 -14.71
N ALA A 7 6.18 15.98 -14.22
CA ALA A 7 6.12 15.73 -12.78
C ALA A 7 7.22 14.71 -12.50
N GLN A 8 8.25 15.12 -11.77
CA GLN A 8 9.23 14.20 -11.18
C GLN A 8 8.46 13.25 -10.26
N ILE A 9 8.11 12.07 -10.77
CA ILE A 9 7.65 10.99 -9.90
C ILE A 9 8.90 10.48 -9.19
N MET A 10 9.14 10.94 -7.95
CA MET A 10 10.31 10.58 -7.14
C MET A 10 10.29 9.11 -6.64
N TRP A 11 9.67 8.20 -7.40
CA TRP A 11 9.60 6.76 -7.11
C TRP A 11 9.02 5.98 -8.28
N THR A 12 9.44 4.73 -8.45
CA THR A 12 8.88 3.84 -9.48
C THR A 12 7.73 3.00 -8.92
N ALA A 13 6.87 2.49 -9.82
CA ALA A 13 5.83 1.56 -9.42
C ALA A 13 6.41 0.29 -8.76
N ASP A 14 7.54 -0.19 -9.28
CA ASP A 14 8.24 -1.37 -8.75
C ASP A 14 8.77 -1.13 -7.33
N GLU A 15 9.28 0.08 -7.04
CA GLU A 15 9.75 0.45 -5.72
C GLU A 15 8.60 0.41 -4.69
N ILE A 16 7.44 0.97 -5.06
CA ILE A 16 6.25 0.95 -4.20
C ILE A 16 5.73 -0.49 -4.03
N ALA A 17 5.69 -1.27 -5.10
CA ALA A 17 5.26 -2.67 -5.05
C ALA A 17 6.16 -3.49 -4.13
N HIS A 18 7.49 -3.34 -4.25
CA HIS A 18 8.46 -4.03 -3.40
C HIS A 18 8.28 -3.68 -1.92
N LEU A 19 8.06 -2.40 -1.61
CA LEU A 19 7.79 -1.93 -0.25
C LEU A 19 6.51 -2.56 0.31
N CYS A 20 5.45 -2.65 -0.49
CA CYS A 20 4.20 -3.31 -0.10
C CYS A 20 4.40 -4.83 0.15
N TYR A 21 5.09 -5.55 -0.72
CA TYR A 21 5.37 -6.98 -0.54
C TYR A 21 6.26 -7.25 0.68
N THR A 22 7.23 -6.38 0.93
CA THR A 22 8.11 -6.47 2.10
C THR A 22 7.31 -6.27 3.39
N HIS A 23 6.42 -5.27 3.42
CA HIS A 23 5.53 -5.06 4.56
C HIS A 23 4.59 -6.26 4.77
N TYR A 24 3.98 -6.77 3.69
CA TYR A 24 3.09 -7.95 3.75
C TYR A 24 3.80 -9.18 4.32
N SER A 25 5.04 -9.45 3.91
CA SER A 25 5.80 -10.63 4.33
C SER A 25 6.33 -10.53 5.76
N THR A 26 6.81 -9.36 6.18
CA THR A 26 7.58 -9.19 7.43
C THR A 26 6.77 -8.63 8.61
N ARG A 27 5.75 -7.80 8.36
CA ARG A 27 5.05 -7.05 9.42
C ARG A 27 3.69 -7.62 9.78
N LEU A 28 3.02 -8.31 8.86
CA LEU A 28 1.68 -8.86 9.09
C LEU A 28 1.71 -10.26 9.73
N PRO A 29 0.70 -10.59 10.57
CA PRO A 29 0.54 -11.93 11.13
C PRO A 29 0.51 -13.00 10.03
N LYS A 30 0.98 -14.20 10.36
CA LYS A 30 0.93 -15.35 9.43
C LYS A 30 -0.50 -15.86 9.21
N GLN A 31 -1.42 -15.56 10.11
CA GLN A 31 -2.79 -16.05 10.06
C GLN A 31 -3.62 -15.29 9.02
N GLY A 32 -4.29 -16.02 8.14
CA GLY A 32 -5.11 -15.44 7.06
C GLY A 32 -4.35 -15.15 5.76
N LYS A 33 -3.05 -15.49 5.69
CA LYS A 33 -2.32 -15.52 4.42
C LYS A 33 -2.79 -16.72 3.57
N PRO A 34 -2.86 -16.58 2.25
CA PRO A 34 -3.24 -17.70 1.38
C PRO A 34 -2.19 -18.80 1.46
N GLU A 35 -2.65 -20.06 1.40
CA GLU A 35 -1.76 -21.21 1.32
C GLU A 35 -0.96 -21.19 0.01
N PRO A 36 0.39 -21.31 0.06
CA PRO A 36 1.23 -21.38 -1.13
C PRO A 36 0.74 -22.48 -2.09
N ASP A 37 0.82 -22.21 -3.39
CA ASP A 37 0.45 -23.12 -4.48
C ASP A 37 -1.03 -23.57 -4.54
N ARG A 38 -1.86 -23.10 -3.61
CA ARG A 38 -3.25 -23.57 -3.48
C ARG A 38 -4.27 -22.43 -3.46
N GLU A 39 -3.89 -21.29 -2.90
CA GLU A 39 -4.77 -20.15 -2.73
C GLU A 39 -4.10 -18.86 -3.21
N TRP A 40 -4.92 -17.92 -3.69
CA TRP A 40 -4.48 -16.59 -4.06
C TRP A 40 -5.47 -15.56 -3.53
N THR A 41 -4.97 -14.35 -3.31
CA THR A 41 -5.78 -13.20 -2.89
C THR A 41 -5.23 -11.93 -3.52
N LEU A 42 -6.08 -10.91 -3.65
CA LEU A 42 -5.62 -9.58 -4.05
C LEU A 42 -5.03 -8.86 -2.84
N LEU A 43 -3.93 -8.13 -3.07
CA LEU A 43 -3.29 -7.27 -2.11
C LEU A 43 -3.54 -5.81 -2.51
N ALA A 44 -4.03 -5.01 -1.56
CA ALA A 44 -4.12 -3.57 -1.69
C ALA A 44 -3.38 -2.91 -0.54
N ALA A 45 -2.69 -1.81 -0.82
CA ALA A 45 -1.96 -1.05 0.18
C ALA A 45 -1.96 0.43 -0.16
N VAL A 46 -2.01 1.26 0.89
CA VAL A 46 -1.89 2.71 0.81
C VAL A 46 -0.54 3.09 1.36
N VAL A 47 0.25 3.80 0.56
CA VAL A 47 1.58 4.27 0.92
C VAL A 47 1.55 5.78 1.10
N LYS A 48 1.89 6.24 2.30
CA LYS A 48 2.14 7.65 2.59
C LYS A 48 3.55 7.99 2.13
N VAL A 49 3.67 9.05 1.36
CA VAL A 49 4.96 9.54 0.89
C VAL A 49 5.15 10.98 1.35
N ASN A 50 6.20 11.22 2.12
CA ASN A 50 6.57 12.57 2.55
C ASN A 50 7.90 12.96 1.92
N SER A 51 7.91 14.10 1.23
CA SER A 51 9.14 14.74 0.78
C SER A 51 9.58 15.73 1.84
N THR A 52 10.76 15.57 2.44
CA THR A 52 11.34 16.64 3.27
C THR A 52 11.91 17.71 2.35
N ALA A 53 11.15 18.78 2.16
CA ALA A 53 11.68 20.02 1.59
C ALA A 53 12.22 20.87 2.75
N GLY A 54 13.52 20.77 3.03
CA GLY A 54 14.21 21.62 4.01
C GLY A 54 15.51 20.97 4.51
N GLY A 55 16.68 21.58 4.38
CA GLY A 55 16.98 22.93 3.92
C GLY A 55 18.48 23.19 3.77
N SER A 56 18.78 24.45 3.48
CA SER A 56 20.09 25.11 3.37
C SER A 56 21.08 24.60 2.30
N GLY A 57 21.07 25.25 1.15
CA GLY A 57 22.27 25.96 0.69
C GLY A 57 23.49 25.16 0.22
N ASP A 58 23.33 24.08 -0.54
CA ASP A 58 24.32 23.72 -1.58
C ASP A 58 23.61 23.12 -2.80
N PRO A 59 23.71 23.71 -4.01
CA PRO A 59 23.13 23.15 -5.24
C PRO A 59 23.72 21.78 -5.66
N ARG A 60 24.72 21.25 -4.93
CA ARG A 60 25.31 19.93 -5.14
C ARG A 60 24.61 18.78 -4.41
N ASP A 61 23.75 19.04 -3.43
CA ASP A 61 23.12 17.99 -2.64
C ASP A 61 21.65 17.75 -3.07
N LYS A 62 21.50 17.09 -4.22
CA LYS A 62 20.20 16.84 -4.89
C LYS A 62 19.52 15.56 -4.46
N SER A 63 19.59 15.17 -3.19
CA SER A 63 18.72 14.10 -2.66
C SER A 63 17.75 14.67 -1.65
N SER A 64 16.68 15.30 -2.14
CA SER A 64 15.48 15.51 -1.33
C SER A 64 15.09 14.16 -0.74
N GLN A 65 15.24 13.99 0.57
CA GLN A 65 15.01 12.72 1.23
C GLN A 65 13.49 12.45 1.21
N VAL A 66 13.08 11.44 0.44
CA VAL A 66 11.68 11.02 0.38
C VAL A 66 11.49 9.82 1.31
N THR A 67 10.59 9.97 2.28
CA THR A 67 10.19 8.88 3.18
C THR A 67 8.91 8.22 2.68
N LYS A 68 8.86 6.89 2.68
CA LYS A 68 7.75 6.08 2.18
C LYS A 68 7.32 5.09 3.25
N GLU A 69 6.03 5.06 3.56
CA GLU A 69 5.49 4.23 4.64
C GLU A 69 4.16 3.61 4.21
N VAL A 70 4.00 2.28 4.34
CA VAL A 70 2.69 1.64 4.22
C VAL A 70 1.87 1.98 5.45
N VAL A 71 0.80 2.75 5.26
CA VAL A 71 -0.09 3.17 6.36
C VAL A 71 -1.31 2.27 6.51
N SER A 72 -1.67 1.55 5.45
CA SER A 72 -2.78 0.61 5.47
C SER A 72 -2.56 -0.48 4.43
N MET A 73 -2.94 -1.70 4.77
CA MET A 73 -2.86 -2.86 3.90
C MET A 73 -4.13 -3.70 4.07
N GLY A 74 -4.49 -4.43 3.02
CA GLY A 74 -5.61 -5.36 3.08
C GLY A 74 -5.45 -6.44 2.03
N THR A 75 -5.95 -7.63 2.36
CA THR A 75 -6.11 -8.70 1.39
C THR A 75 -7.56 -9.13 1.28
N GLY A 76 -7.99 -9.50 0.09
CA GLY A 76 -9.31 -10.11 -0.09
C GLY A 76 -9.88 -10.02 -1.48
N THR A 77 -10.71 -11.01 -1.80
CA THR A 77 -11.38 -11.17 -3.11
C THR A 77 -12.87 -11.47 -2.97
N LYS A 78 -13.39 -11.50 -1.73
CA LYS A 78 -14.75 -11.96 -1.43
C LYS A 78 -15.45 -11.04 -0.44
N CYS A 79 -16.73 -10.77 -0.71
CA CYS A 79 -17.62 -10.03 0.19
C CYS A 79 -18.31 -10.97 1.19
N ILE A 80 -18.89 -10.40 2.25
CA ILE A 80 -19.81 -11.14 3.13
C ILE A 80 -21.15 -11.35 2.40
N GLY A 81 -21.75 -12.53 2.55
CA GLY A 81 -23.09 -12.78 2.02
C GLY A 81 -24.16 -12.04 2.83
N LEU A 82 -25.25 -11.65 2.16
CA LEU A 82 -26.37 -10.92 2.77
C LEU A 82 -26.92 -11.60 4.04
N SER A 83 -26.97 -12.93 4.05
CA SER A 83 -27.44 -13.72 5.20
C SER A 83 -26.59 -13.57 6.47
N LYS A 84 -25.33 -13.14 6.34
CA LYS A 84 -24.42 -12.90 7.46
C LYS A 84 -24.32 -11.41 7.81
N MET A 85 -25.08 -10.55 7.14
CA MET A 85 -25.12 -9.11 7.41
C MET A 85 -25.85 -8.84 8.73
N ARG A 86 -25.29 -7.98 9.57
CA ARG A 86 -25.88 -7.58 10.85
C ARG A 86 -26.02 -6.06 10.92
N LYS A 87 -27.14 -5.60 11.48
CA LYS A 87 -27.44 -4.16 11.64
C LYS A 87 -26.49 -3.43 12.60
N SER A 88 -25.81 -4.17 13.47
CA SER A 88 -24.94 -3.62 14.52
C SER A 88 -23.56 -3.18 14.04
N GLY A 89 -23.21 -3.32 12.74
CA GLY A 89 -21.96 -2.79 12.17
C GLY A 89 -20.67 -3.46 12.66
N GLN A 90 -20.76 -4.42 13.59
CA GLN A 90 -19.62 -5.11 14.19
C GLN A 90 -18.88 -6.09 13.24
N TRP A 91 -19.36 -6.26 12.01
CA TRP A 91 -18.74 -7.12 10.99
C TRP A 91 -18.42 -6.32 9.74
N ALA A 92 -17.21 -6.50 9.22
CA ALA A 92 -16.82 -5.92 7.94
C ALA A 92 -17.63 -6.56 6.80
N HIS A 93 -18.38 -5.73 6.07
CA HIS A 93 -19.22 -6.17 4.95
C HIS A 93 -18.36 -6.64 3.76
N GLN A 94 -17.26 -5.95 3.50
CA GLN A 94 -16.24 -6.39 2.56
C GLN A 94 -15.03 -6.86 3.36
N ARG A 95 -14.52 -8.06 3.09
CA ARG A 95 -13.20 -8.47 3.58
C ARG A 95 -12.15 -7.79 2.72
N GLN A 96 -11.98 -6.51 2.97
CA GLN A 96 -10.77 -5.75 2.69
C GLN A 96 -10.42 -5.06 4.00
N TRP A 97 -9.13 -4.87 4.24
CA TRP A 97 -8.57 -4.12 5.37
C TRP A 97 -8.50 -4.91 6.69
N ALA A 98 -7.37 -5.60 6.85
CA ALA A 98 -6.69 -5.79 8.12
C ALA A 98 -5.19 -5.64 7.85
#